data_AF-A0A0D7X0R8-F1
#
_entry.id   AF-A0A0D7X0R8-F1
#
_cell.length_a   1.000
_cell.length_b   1.000
_cell.length_c   1.000
_cell.angle_alpha   90.00
_cell.angle_beta   90.00
_cell.angle_gamma   90.00
#
_symmetry.space_group_name_H-M   'P 1'
#
loop_
_entity.id
_entity.type
_entity.pdbx_description
1 polymer ?
#
loop_
_entity_poly.entity_id
_entity_poly.type
_entity_poly.pdbx_seq_one_letter_code
_entity_poly.pdbx_strand_id
1 'polypeptide(L)'
;MNIFLDTTVLYRDPFLSQNLGSGLVKAARNRELRIYISEVVLEEAKRHYLRKVETPIVQLRKAIKDYNSVSLLPEIPIVLPELNEVAERFEAYYNELMMSNIVKIVPYDNNLLPELVHRSINRIKPFTDKKQEFRDGIIWLSYARLAETEDLTNCFFITNNTSDYFSGKRGGELHPDLKKDSKRFSLFKSLESLMFTDMYKEKEQNLQLIQWIENNDLDTDKLLELLEPFHNDFCEEASIYVNELSLEDAVGVYIPYGSVKLGFLGV
;
A
#
# COMPACT_ATOMS: atom_id res chain seq x y z
N MET A 1 -8.22 -4.19 -3.11
CA MET A 1 -7.02 -3.66 -3.80
C MET A 1 -5.79 -4.15 -3.07
N ASN A 2 -4.75 -4.62 -3.78
CA ASN A 2 -3.55 -5.18 -3.18
C ASN A 2 -2.34 -4.29 -3.52
N ILE A 3 -1.75 -3.65 -2.51
CA ILE A 3 -0.65 -2.68 -2.69
C ILE A 3 0.66 -3.30 -2.22
N PHE A 4 1.62 -3.42 -3.13
CA PHE A 4 2.95 -3.96 -2.86
C PHE A 4 3.95 -2.82 -2.82
N LEU A 5 4.73 -2.72 -1.75
CA LEU A 5 5.67 -1.62 -1.57
C LEU A 5 7.10 -2.06 -1.86
N ASP A 6 7.82 -1.20 -2.55
CA ASP A 6 9.28 -1.25 -2.67
C ASP A 6 9.95 -0.40 -1.58
N THR A 7 11.22 -0.67 -1.34
CA THR A 7 12.07 0.04 -0.39
C THR A 7 12.13 1.54 -0.67
N THR A 8 12.02 1.94 -1.94
CA THR A 8 12.01 3.36 -2.34
C THR A 8 10.89 4.17 -1.68
N VAL A 9 9.75 3.55 -1.38
CA VAL A 9 8.64 4.18 -0.63
C VAL A 9 9.02 4.38 0.83
N LEU A 10 9.51 3.32 1.48
CA LEU A 10 9.84 3.34 2.91
C LEU A 10 11.11 4.14 3.23
N TYR A 11 12.01 4.36 2.28
CA TYR A 11 13.15 5.27 2.47
C TYR A 11 12.72 6.71 2.71
N ARG A 12 11.64 7.16 2.04
CA ARG A 12 11.10 8.52 2.20
C ARG A 12 10.25 8.62 3.46
N ASP A 13 9.46 7.61 3.75
CA ASP A 13 8.54 7.56 4.88
C ASP A 13 8.59 6.18 5.58
N PRO A 14 9.58 5.95 6.46
CA PRO A 14 9.80 4.65 7.09
C PRO A 14 8.66 4.17 7.99
N PHE A 15 7.76 5.05 8.40
CA PHE A 15 6.63 4.76 9.28
C PHE A 15 5.29 5.06 8.62
N LEU A 16 5.23 5.20 7.28
CA LEU A 16 3.99 5.49 6.54
C LEU A 16 3.14 6.57 7.22
N SER A 17 3.80 7.61 7.71
CA SER A 17 3.26 8.60 8.65
C SER A 17 3.00 9.94 7.98
N GLN A 18 3.58 10.19 6.81
CA GLN A 18 3.34 11.37 6.00
C GLN A 18 1.97 11.26 5.31
N ASN A 19 1.46 12.38 4.76
CA ASN A 19 0.09 12.46 4.21
C ASN A 19 -0.33 11.24 3.38
N LEU A 20 0.49 10.84 2.39
CA LEU A 20 0.15 9.74 1.49
C LEU A 20 0.24 8.36 2.15
N GLY A 21 1.29 8.13 2.95
CA GLY A 21 1.47 6.88 3.69
C GLY A 21 0.38 6.67 4.73
N SER A 22 0.02 7.74 5.45
CA SER A 22 -1.02 7.71 6.48
C SER A 22 -2.41 7.47 5.87
N GLY A 23 -2.72 8.05 4.71
CA GLY A 23 -3.94 7.75 3.94
C GLY A 23 -4.00 6.27 3.54
N LEU A 24 -2.89 5.72 3.04
CA LEU A 24 -2.79 4.30 2.70
C LEU A 24 -3.04 3.38 3.91
N VAL A 25 -2.47 3.71 5.07
CA VAL A 25 -2.67 2.96 6.32
C VAL A 25 -4.12 3.06 6.80
N LYS A 26 -4.76 4.23 6.69
CA LYS A 26 -6.18 4.42 7.03
C LYS A 26 -7.09 3.59 6.12
N ALA A 27 -6.88 3.65 4.81
CA ALA A 27 -7.63 2.85 3.84
C ALA A 27 -7.45 1.34 4.09
N ALA A 28 -6.26 0.91 4.49
CA ALA A 28 -6.00 -0.48 4.88
C ALA A 28 -6.73 -0.88 6.17
N ARG A 29 -6.77 0.00 7.19
CA ARG A 29 -7.52 -0.23 8.44
C ARG A 29 -9.01 -0.43 8.18
N ASN A 30 -9.56 0.32 7.24
CA ASN A 30 -10.96 0.23 6.83
C ASN A 30 -11.23 -0.94 5.86
N ARG A 31 -10.24 -1.83 5.66
CA ARG A 31 -10.31 -3.05 4.84
C ARG A 31 -10.60 -2.81 3.36
N GLU A 32 -10.40 -1.59 2.86
CA GLU A 32 -10.61 -1.28 1.44
C GLU A 32 -9.46 -1.74 0.56
N LEU A 33 -8.27 -1.82 1.15
CA LEU A 33 -7.06 -2.31 0.52
C LEU A 33 -6.23 -3.12 1.51
N ARG A 34 -5.24 -3.83 0.99
CA ARG A 34 -4.25 -4.54 1.80
C ARG A 34 -2.84 -4.16 1.34
N ILE A 35 -1.96 -3.90 2.31
CA ILE A 35 -0.57 -3.54 2.06
C ILE A 35 0.31 -4.78 2.22
N TYR A 36 1.22 -5.00 1.28
CA TYR A 36 2.18 -6.09 1.27
C TYR A 36 3.58 -5.51 1.23
N ILE A 37 4.44 -6.00 2.13
CA ILE A 37 5.83 -5.56 2.24
C ILE A 37 6.72 -6.79 2.39
N SER A 38 7.71 -6.95 1.52
CA SER A 38 8.70 -8.02 1.62
C SER A 38 9.56 -7.83 2.86
N GLU A 39 9.94 -8.92 3.51
CA GLU A 39 10.92 -8.88 4.62
C GLU A 39 12.20 -8.16 4.21
N VAL A 40 12.67 -8.38 2.98
CA VAL A 40 13.87 -7.70 2.43
C VAL A 40 13.67 -6.19 2.38
N VAL A 41 12.47 -5.73 1.99
CA VAL A 41 12.14 -4.30 1.93
C VAL A 41 12.18 -3.68 3.33
N LEU A 42 11.67 -4.39 4.35
CA LEU A 42 11.70 -3.91 5.74
C LEU A 42 13.11 -3.90 6.32
N GLU A 43 13.92 -4.92 6.05
CA GLU A 43 15.33 -4.97 6.47
C GLU A 43 16.12 -3.81 5.87
N GLU A 44 15.91 -3.51 4.59
CA GLU A 44 16.53 -2.37 3.93
C GLU A 44 16.07 -1.03 4.52
N ALA A 45 14.75 -0.86 4.69
CA ALA A 45 14.17 0.32 5.28
C ALA A 45 14.69 0.57 6.70
N LYS A 46 14.74 -0.47 7.53
CA LYS A 46 15.31 -0.43 8.88
C LYS A 46 16.77 0.02 8.84
N ARG A 47 17.61 -0.63 8.03
CA ARG A 47 19.04 -0.28 7.91
C ARG A 47 19.23 1.16 7.49
N HIS A 48 18.45 1.64 6.52
CA HIS A 48 18.51 3.02 6.06
C HIS A 48 18.05 4.00 7.15
N TYR A 49 16.93 3.71 7.81
CA TYR A 49 16.41 4.52 8.91
C TYR A 49 17.42 4.66 10.05
N LEU A 50 18.04 3.56 10.50
CA LEU A 50 19.04 3.59 11.56
C LEU A 50 20.24 4.46 11.19
N ARG A 51 20.76 4.34 9.97
CA ARG A 51 21.86 5.21 9.48
C ARG A 51 21.47 6.69 9.46
N LYS A 52 20.23 6.98 9.07
CA LYS A 52 19.69 8.34 9.02
C LYS A 52 19.58 8.96 10.41
N VAL A 53 19.29 8.16 11.44
CA VAL A 53 19.16 8.59 12.84
C VAL A 53 20.50 8.64 13.57
N GLU A 54 21.41 7.71 13.26
CA GLU A 54 22.74 7.61 13.89
C GLU A 54 23.55 8.90 13.74
N THR A 55 23.56 9.49 12.53
CA THR A 55 24.35 10.70 12.25
C THR A 55 23.92 11.89 13.12
N PRO A 56 22.62 12.28 13.17
CA PRO A 56 22.14 13.28 14.11
C PRO A 56 22.45 12.96 15.59
N ILE A 57 22.28 11.71 16.03
CA ILE A 57 22.56 11.31 17.43
C ILE A 57 24.04 11.57 17.76
N VAL A 58 24.95 11.14 16.90
CA VAL A 58 26.40 11.34 17.10
C VAL A 58 26.74 12.84 17.11
N GLN A 59 26.15 13.63 16.21
CA GLN A 59 26.37 15.07 16.16
C GLN A 59 25.85 15.78 17.42
N LEU A 60 24.67 15.40 17.92
CA LEU A 60 24.10 15.92 19.15
C LEU A 60 24.97 15.58 20.36
N ARG A 61 25.39 14.31 20.49
CA ARG A 61 26.31 13.88 21.56
C ARG A 61 27.59 14.72 21.59
N LYS A 62 28.17 14.97 20.40
CA LYS A 62 29.37 15.81 20.28
C LYS A 62 29.08 17.26 20.68
N ALA A 63 28.02 17.87 20.14
CA ALA A 63 27.69 19.27 20.42
C ALA A 63 27.42 19.52 21.91
N ILE A 64 26.74 18.60 22.59
CA ILE A 64 26.48 18.67 24.04
C ILE A 64 27.79 18.60 24.82
N LYS A 65 28.68 17.66 24.46
CA LYS A 65 29.99 17.52 25.09
C LYS A 65 30.84 18.78 24.92
N ASP A 66 30.87 19.33 23.70
CA ASP A 66 31.64 20.53 23.38
C ASP A 66 31.11 21.73 24.19
N TYR A 67 29.79 21.91 24.31
CA TYR A 67 29.17 22.94 25.15
C TYR A 67 29.51 22.78 26.64
N ASN A 68 29.32 21.59 27.20
CA ASN A 68 29.58 21.33 28.62
C ASN A 68 31.06 21.54 28.98
N SER A 69 31.98 21.38 28.02
CA SER A 69 33.42 21.60 28.25
C SER A 69 33.83 23.07 28.41
N VAL A 70 33.03 24.01 27.90
CA VAL A 70 33.32 25.46 27.93
C VAL A 70 32.36 26.26 28.79
N SER A 71 31.23 25.67 29.18
CA SER A 71 30.20 26.34 29.97
C SER A 71 30.56 26.33 31.45
N LEU A 72 30.40 27.48 32.11
CA LEU A 72 30.45 27.61 33.57
C LEU A 72 29.07 27.32 34.21
N LEU A 73 28.04 27.07 33.38
CA LEU A 73 26.71 26.71 33.82
C LEU A 73 26.62 25.18 34.05
N PRO A 74 25.61 24.72 34.81
CA PRO A 74 25.35 23.30 34.98
C PRO A 74 25.23 22.56 33.64
N GLU A 75 25.71 21.31 33.60
CA GLU A 75 25.65 20.47 32.40
C GLU A 75 24.21 20.35 31.88
N ILE A 76 24.05 20.32 30.55
CA ILE A 76 22.76 20.05 29.93
C ILE A 76 22.46 18.54 30.05
N PRO A 77 21.42 18.11 30.81
CA PRO A 77 21.07 16.71 30.92
C PRO A 77 20.16 16.33 29.74
N ILE A 78 20.76 15.85 28.64
CA ILE A 78 20.00 15.26 27.53
C ILE A 78 20.26 13.76 27.49
N VAL A 79 19.17 12.99 27.58
CA VAL A 79 19.16 11.55 27.32
C VAL A 79 18.82 11.37 25.84
N LEU A 80 19.80 10.93 25.06
CA LEU A 80 19.59 10.53 23.67
C LEU A 80 19.31 9.04 23.60
N PRO A 81 18.41 8.58 22.71
CA PRO A 81 18.10 7.17 22.59
C PRO A 81 19.32 6.39 22.09
N GLU A 82 19.42 5.14 22.48
CA GLU A 82 20.40 4.22 21.88
C GLU A 82 19.91 3.68 20.55
N LEU A 83 20.84 3.33 19.66
CA LEU A 83 20.48 2.87 18.31
C LEU A 83 19.64 1.58 18.33
N ASN A 84 19.83 0.74 19.35
CA ASN A 84 19.02 -0.46 19.57
C ASN A 84 17.56 -0.12 19.93
N GLU A 85 17.34 0.88 20.79
CA GLU A 85 15.98 1.33 21.15
C GLU A 85 15.25 1.90 19.91
N VAL A 86 15.97 2.63 19.06
CA VAL A 86 15.45 3.13 17.78
C VAL A 86 15.08 1.96 16.85
N ALA A 87 15.88 0.90 16.83
CA ALA A 87 15.62 -0.29 16.04
C ALA A 87 14.41 -1.08 16.54
N GLU A 88 14.29 -1.28 17.86
CA GLU A 88 13.15 -1.95 18.50
C GLU A 88 11.85 -1.20 18.22
N ARG A 89 11.86 0.13 18.26
CA ARG A 89 10.69 0.95 17.94
C ARG A 89 10.24 0.79 16.48
N PHE A 90 11.19 0.65 15.56
CA PHE A 90 10.87 0.37 14.15
C PHE A 90 10.19 -1.00 14.00
N GLU A 91 10.71 -2.03 14.65
CA GLU A 91 10.14 -3.38 14.62
C GLU A 91 8.75 -3.43 15.26
N ALA A 92 8.60 -2.81 16.44
CA ALA A 92 7.33 -2.74 17.16
C ALA A 92 6.22 -2.12 16.30
N TYR A 93 6.54 -1.05 15.56
CA TYR A 93 5.59 -0.41 14.66
C TYR A 93 5.06 -1.36 13.57
N TYR A 94 5.95 -2.07 12.86
CA TYR A 94 5.51 -3.00 11.80
C TYR A 94 4.85 -4.26 12.35
N ASN A 95 5.28 -4.74 13.53
CA ASN A 95 4.61 -5.83 14.22
C ASN A 95 3.17 -5.46 14.60
N GLU A 96 2.93 -4.23 15.09
CA GLU A 96 1.59 -3.73 15.38
C GLU A 96 0.70 -3.69 14.12
N LEU A 97 1.24 -3.17 13.01
CA LEU A 97 0.52 -3.15 11.73
C LEU A 97 0.20 -4.55 11.21
N MET A 98 1.12 -5.51 11.40
CA MET A 98 0.89 -6.91 11.03
C MET A 98 -0.18 -7.55 11.90
N MET A 99 -0.09 -7.40 13.22
CA MET A 99 -1.06 -7.95 14.17
C MET A 99 -2.46 -7.38 13.94
N SER A 100 -2.55 -6.14 13.49
CA SER A 100 -3.80 -5.47 13.11
C SER A 100 -4.26 -5.82 11.70
N ASN A 101 -3.58 -6.73 11.00
CA ASN A 101 -3.86 -7.16 9.62
C ASN A 101 -3.89 -6.01 8.59
N ILE A 102 -3.20 -4.90 8.89
CA ILE A 102 -3.06 -3.72 8.01
C ILE A 102 -2.00 -4.00 6.95
N VAL A 103 -0.87 -4.57 7.40
CA VAL A 103 0.26 -4.95 6.56
C VAL A 103 0.45 -6.46 6.61
N LYS A 104 0.65 -7.09 5.45
CA LYS A 104 1.15 -8.46 5.36
C LYS A 104 2.63 -8.43 5.00
N ILE A 105 3.47 -8.92 5.92
CA ILE A 105 4.88 -9.11 5.63
C ILE A 105 5.04 -10.38 4.79
N VAL A 106 5.73 -10.27 3.66
CA VAL A 106 5.93 -11.35 2.70
C VAL A 106 7.33 -11.93 2.92
N PRO A 107 7.45 -13.16 3.43
CA PRO A 107 8.75 -13.80 3.62
C PRO A 107 9.39 -14.15 2.28
N TYR A 108 10.71 -14.25 2.28
CA TYR A 108 11.43 -14.86 1.16
C TYR A 108 11.56 -16.37 1.38
N ASP A 109 11.53 -17.13 0.28
CA ASP A 109 11.62 -18.59 0.31
C ASP A 109 12.96 -19.04 -0.32
N ASN A 110 13.68 -19.92 0.38
CA ASN A 110 14.91 -20.53 -0.13
C ASN A 110 14.70 -21.29 -1.45
N ASN A 111 13.48 -21.75 -1.73
CA ASN A 111 13.13 -22.36 -3.01
C ASN A 111 13.23 -21.39 -4.21
N LEU A 112 13.33 -20.08 -3.97
CA LEU A 112 13.59 -19.08 -5.02
C LEU A 112 15.05 -19.07 -5.47
N LEU A 113 15.98 -19.64 -4.68
CA LEU A 113 17.41 -19.57 -4.95
C LEU A 113 17.81 -20.11 -6.34
N PRO A 114 17.32 -21.27 -6.82
CA PRO A 114 17.66 -21.75 -8.16
C PRO A 114 17.27 -20.76 -9.26
N GLU A 115 16.08 -20.16 -9.15
CA GLU A 115 15.58 -19.17 -10.12
C GLU A 115 16.40 -17.87 -10.04
N LEU A 116 16.69 -17.38 -8.83
CA LEU A 116 17.54 -16.20 -8.63
C LEU A 116 18.93 -16.38 -9.23
N VAL A 117 19.55 -17.55 -9.06
CA VAL A 117 20.84 -17.90 -9.66
C VAL A 117 20.71 -17.93 -11.18
N HIS A 118 19.68 -18.60 -11.72
CA HIS A 118 19.43 -18.65 -13.16
C HIS A 118 19.31 -17.26 -13.78
N ARG A 119 18.53 -16.37 -13.17
CA ARG A 119 18.37 -14.99 -13.65
C ARG A 119 19.64 -14.16 -13.55
N SER A 120 20.42 -14.34 -12.48
CA SER A 120 21.68 -13.62 -12.28
C SER A 120 22.71 -13.95 -13.38
N ILE A 121 22.78 -15.22 -13.80
CA ILE A 121 23.69 -15.70 -14.86
C ILE A 121 23.21 -15.22 -16.22
N ASN A 122 21.92 -15.35 -16.50
CA ASN A 122 21.35 -15.07 -17.82
C ASN A 122 20.89 -13.61 -18.01
N ARG A 123 21.12 -12.75 -16.99
CA ARG A 123 20.74 -11.33 -17.00
C ARG A 123 19.25 -11.10 -17.28
N ILE A 124 18.42 -11.96 -16.70
CA ILE A 124 16.96 -11.85 -16.79
C ILE A 124 16.48 -10.86 -15.72
N LYS A 125 15.56 -9.96 -16.08
CA LYS A 125 15.06 -8.94 -15.14
C LYS A 125 14.51 -9.54 -13.83
N PRO A 126 14.71 -8.86 -12.68
CA PRO A 126 15.27 -7.50 -12.52
C PRO A 126 16.80 -7.41 -12.54
N PHE A 127 17.54 -8.48 -12.88
CA PHE A 127 19.00 -8.47 -12.96
C PHE A 127 19.53 -7.70 -14.18
N THR A 128 20.67 -7.02 -14.00
CA THR A 128 21.43 -6.14 -14.92
C THR A 128 22.95 -6.27 -14.59
N ASP A 129 23.76 -5.23 -14.78
CA ASP A 129 25.21 -5.25 -14.48
C ASP A 129 25.58 -4.66 -13.09
N LYS A 130 24.62 -4.38 -12.23
CA LYS A 130 24.77 -3.68 -10.94
C LYS A 130 24.61 -4.62 -9.73
N LYS A 131 25.16 -4.21 -8.57
CA LYS A 131 25.18 -5.03 -7.34
C LYS A 131 23.83 -5.15 -6.60
N GLN A 132 22.80 -4.39 -6.96
CA GLN A 132 21.55 -4.28 -6.17
C GLN A 132 20.51 -5.38 -6.48
N GLU A 133 20.73 -6.12 -7.56
CA GLU A 133 19.71 -6.89 -8.27
C GLU A 133 19.22 -8.15 -7.57
N PHE A 134 20.05 -8.75 -6.72
CA PHE A 134 19.66 -9.96 -6.03
C PHE A 134 18.49 -9.72 -5.08
N ARG A 135 18.50 -8.56 -4.41
CA ARG A 135 17.41 -8.14 -3.51
C ARG A 135 16.14 -7.80 -4.30
N ASP A 136 16.27 -7.07 -5.40
CA ASP A 136 15.17 -6.80 -6.33
C ASP A 136 14.54 -8.11 -6.86
N GLY A 137 15.37 -9.10 -7.21
CA GLY A 137 14.92 -10.42 -7.62
C GLY A 137 14.11 -11.14 -6.55
N ILE A 138 14.57 -11.11 -5.29
CA ILE A 138 13.84 -11.70 -4.16
C ILE A 138 12.49 -11.00 -3.99
N ILE A 139 12.48 -9.66 -3.97
CA ILE A 139 11.26 -8.87 -3.79
C ILE A 139 10.23 -9.22 -4.86
N TRP A 140 10.65 -9.20 -6.13
CA TRP A 140 9.78 -9.51 -7.25
C TRP A 140 9.21 -10.93 -7.17
N LEU A 141 10.07 -11.93 -7.03
CA LEU A 141 9.64 -13.33 -7.07
C LEU A 141 8.76 -13.67 -5.86
N SER A 142 9.05 -13.11 -4.68
CA SER A 142 8.18 -13.26 -3.51
C SER A 142 6.79 -12.67 -3.76
N TYR A 143 6.70 -11.47 -4.33
CA TYR A 143 5.41 -10.84 -4.63
C TYR A 143 4.63 -11.53 -5.75
N ALA A 144 5.29 -11.86 -6.85
CA ALA A 144 4.68 -12.56 -7.98
C ALA A 144 4.14 -13.92 -7.53
N ARG A 145 4.93 -14.71 -6.81
CA ARG A 145 4.51 -16.01 -6.30
C ARG A 145 3.34 -15.88 -5.33
N LEU A 146 3.35 -14.90 -4.43
CA LEU A 146 2.24 -14.66 -3.51
C LEU A 146 0.95 -14.34 -4.27
N ALA A 147 1.03 -13.42 -5.23
CA ALA A 147 -0.13 -13.00 -6.02
C ALA A 147 -0.73 -14.14 -6.84
N GLU A 148 0.10 -15.00 -7.42
CA GLU A 148 -0.39 -16.18 -8.15
C GLU A 148 -0.94 -17.26 -7.22
N THR A 149 -0.29 -17.51 -6.08
CA THR A 149 -0.70 -18.58 -5.13
C THR A 149 -2.01 -18.22 -4.41
N GLU A 150 -2.20 -16.94 -4.08
CA GLU A 150 -3.40 -16.44 -3.40
C GLU A 150 -4.45 -15.88 -4.37
N ASP A 151 -4.26 -16.06 -5.68
CA ASP A 151 -5.15 -15.58 -6.75
C ASP A 151 -5.53 -14.08 -6.59
N LEU A 152 -4.54 -13.25 -6.21
CA LEU A 152 -4.79 -11.85 -5.94
C LEU A 152 -5.11 -11.10 -7.24
N THR A 153 -6.09 -10.20 -7.18
CA THR A 153 -6.46 -9.29 -8.28
C THR A 153 -6.16 -7.85 -7.90
N ASN A 154 -6.11 -6.94 -8.88
CA ASN A 154 -5.82 -5.52 -8.65
C ASN A 154 -4.54 -5.32 -7.82
N CYS A 155 -3.44 -5.96 -8.27
CA CYS A 155 -2.14 -5.88 -7.62
C CYS A 155 -1.38 -4.67 -8.17
N PHE A 156 -0.96 -3.78 -7.28
CA PHE A 156 -0.26 -2.55 -7.62
C PHE A 156 1.10 -2.54 -6.95
N PHE A 157 2.17 -2.55 -7.74
CA PHE A 157 3.52 -2.49 -7.22
C PHE A 157 4.07 -1.08 -7.34
N ILE A 158 4.39 -0.49 -6.18
CA ILE A 158 4.84 0.89 -6.06
C ILE A 158 6.37 0.88 -5.96
N THR A 159 7.04 1.28 -7.03
CA THR A 159 8.51 1.33 -7.09
C THR A 159 9.01 2.48 -7.94
N ASN A 160 10.02 3.20 -7.46
CA ASN A 160 10.73 4.19 -8.27
C ASN A 160 11.87 3.58 -9.12
N ASN A 161 12.09 2.25 -9.03
CA ASN A 161 13.13 1.56 -9.79
C ASN A 161 12.68 1.30 -11.25
N THR A 162 12.70 2.37 -12.03
CA THR A 162 12.20 2.34 -13.41
C THR A 162 13.01 1.47 -14.36
N SER A 163 14.32 1.31 -14.16
CA SER A 163 15.16 0.54 -15.08
C SER A 163 14.95 -0.97 -14.96
N ASP A 164 14.52 -1.44 -13.79
CA ASP A 164 14.57 -2.87 -13.46
C ASP A 164 13.20 -3.54 -13.57
N TYR A 165 12.12 -2.77 -13.40
CA TYR A 165 10.75 -3.30 -13.43
C TYR A 165 9.93 -2.89 -14.66
N PHE A 166 10.22 -1.76 -15.30
CA PHE A 166 9.39 -1.24 -16.38
C PHE A 166 9.89 -1.64 -17.78
N SER A 167 8.96 -1.77 -18.73
CA SER A 167 9.28 -1.91 -20.15
C SER A 167 9.73 -0.56 -20.74
N GLY A 168 11.02 -0.43 -21.04
CA GLY A 168 11.58 0.72 -21.75
C GLY A 168 11.71 2.01 -20.92
N LYS A 169 12.40 3.01 -21.49
CA LYS A 169 12.81 4.24 -20.78
C LYS A 169 11.67 5.18 -20.37
N ARG A 170 10.47 5.05 -20.96
CA ARG A 170 9.33 5.95 -20.69
C ARG A 170 8.41 5.48 -19.56
N GLY A 171 8.54 4.23 -19.11
CA GLY A 171 7.68 3.65 -18.06
C GLY A 171 6.23 3.44 -18.53
N GLY A 172 5.46 2.72 -17.73
CA GLY A 172 4.04 2.43 -17.98
C GLY A 172 3.68 0.97 -17.73
N GLU A 173 4.39 0.03 -18.37
CA GLU A 173 4.07 -1.40 -18.27
C GLU A 173 5.18 -2.22 -17.60
N LEU A 174 4.77 -3.34 -17.02
CA LEU A 174 5.66 -4.36 -16.48
C LEU A 174 6.55 -4.95 -17.59
N HIS A 175 7.84 -5.13 -17.30
CA HIS A 175 8.79 -5.70 -18.24
C HIS A 175 8.34 -7.10 -18.73
N PRO A 176 8.52 -7.47 -20.02
CA PRO A 176 8.06 -8.75 -20.55
C PRO A 176 8.58 -9.98 -19.79
N ASP A 177 9.82 -9.95 -19.29
CA ASP A 177 10.36 -11.05 -18.48
C ASP A 177 9.63 -11.21 -17.15
N LEU A 178 9.21 -10.10 -16.53
CA LEU A 178 8.47 -10.12 -15.27
C LEU A 178 7.00 -10.53 -15.50
N LYS A 179 6.43 -10.17 -16.66
CA LYS A 179 5.09 -10.63 -17.08
C LYS A 179 4.99 -12.16 -17.23
N LYS A 180 6.13 -12.87 -17.36
CA LYS A 180 6.16 -14.34 -17.35
C LYS A 180 5.89 -14.91 -15.96
N ASP A 181 6.24 -14.16 -14.91
CA ASP A 181 6.07 -14.56 -13.52
C ASP A 181 4.66 -14.25 -13.02
N SER A 182 4.15 -13.08 -13.37
CA SER A 182 2.77 -12.69 -13.08
C SER A 182 2.30 -11.59 -14.01
N LYS A 183 1.05 -11.70 -14.47
CA LYS A 183 0.35 -10.66 -15.25
C LYS A 183 -0.57 -9.80 -14.38
N ARG A 184 -0.63 -10.05 -13.07
CA ARG A 184 -1.58 -9.43 -12.14
C ARG A 184 -1.17 -8.03 -11.69
N PHE A 185 0.06 -7.62 -12.00
CA PHE A 185 0.66 -6.40 -11.48
C PHE A 185 0.60 -5.23 -12.46
N SER A 186 0.13 -4.10 -11.94
CA SER A 186 0.30 -2.78 -12.53
C SER A 186 1.34 -1.98 -11.74
N LEU A 187 2.23 -1.27 -12.45
CA LEU A 187 3.35 -0.56 -11.84
C LEU A 187 3.06 0.93 -11.66
N PHE A 188 3.45 1.46 -10.49
CA PHE A 188 3.35 2.88 -10.17
C PHE A 188 4.69 3.38 -9.65
N LYS A 189 5.10 4.58 -10.09
CA LYS A 189 6.39 5.15 -9.69
C LYS A 189 6.41 5.63 -8.24
N SER A 190 5.24 5.97 -7.71
CA SER A 190 5.07 6.52 -6.38
C SER A 190 3.62 6.40 -5.90
N LEU A 191 3.38 6.63 -4.60
CA LEU A 191 2.03 6.63 -4.03
C LEU A 191 1.16 7.73 -4.64
N GLU A 192 1.74 8.90 -4.94
CA GLU A 192 1.06 10.00 -5.62
C GLU A 192 0.44 9.53 -6.94
N SER A 193 1.22 8.80 -7.75
CA SER A 193 0.74 8.32 -9.05
C SER A 193 -0.43 7.33 -8.94
N LEU A 194 -0.52 6.58 -7.84
CA LEU A 194 -1.66 5.71 -7.55
C LEU A 194 -2.91 6.52 -7.16
N MET A 195 -2.76 7.56 -6.35
CA MET A 195 -3.89 8.36 -5.85
C MET A 195 -4.64 9.13 -6.95
N PHE A 196 -3.98 9.43 -8.06
CA PHE A 196 -4.63 10.08 -9.19
C PHE A 196 -5.47 9.13 -10.06
N THR A 197 -5.42 7.82 -9.81
CA THR A 197 -6.27 6.85 -10.50
C THR A 197 -7.71 6.94 -9.99
N ASP A 198 -8.69 6.77 -10.88
CA ASP A 198 -10.11 6.91 -10.52
C ASP A 198 -10.55 5.85 -9.52
N MET A 199 -9.98 4.63 -9.62
CA MET A 199 -10.18 3.55 -8.65
C MET A 199 -9.73 3.93 -7.22
N TYR A 200 -8.66 4.71 -7.06
CA TYR A 200 -8.25 5.18 -5.72
C TYR A 200 -9.16 6.30 -5.24
N LYS A 201 -9.56 7.24 -6.11
CA LYS A 201 -10.44 8.35 -5.74
C LYS A 201 -11.81 7.88 -5.25
N GLU A 202 -12.39 6.88 -5.90
CA GLU A 202 -13.66 6.28 -5.49
C GLU A 202 -13.58 5.72 -4.06
N LYS A 203 -12.49 5.01 -3.74
CA LYS A 203 -12.22 4.51 -2.39
C LYS A 203 -12.04 5.63 -1.37
N GLU A 204 -11.27 6.66 -1.72
CA GLU A 204 -11.07 7.82 -0.84
C GLU A 204 -12.40 8.55 -0.55
N GLN A 205 -13.28 8.68 -1.54
CA GLN A 205 -14.62 9.25 -1.34
C GLN A 205 -15.47 8.38 -0.41
N ASN A 206 -15.40 7.05 -0.54
CA ASN A 206 -16.08 6.14 0.38
C ASN A 206 -15.56 6.29 1.82
N LEU A 207 -14.25 6.47 2.03
CA LEU A 207 -13.68 6.74 3.35
C LEU A 207 -14.20 8.04 3.96
N GLN A 208 -14.28 9.10 3.16
CA GLN A 208 -14.80 10.39 3.61
C GLN A 208 -16.27 10.28 4.00
N LEU A 209 -17.06 9.51 3.24
CA LEU A 209 -18.46 9.25 3.55
C LEU A 209 -18.61 8.44 4.84
N ILE A 210 -17.85 7.35 5.01
CA ILE A 210 -17.88 6.53 6.24
C ILE A 210 -17.49 7.38 7.46
N GLN A 211 -16.41 8.16 7.37
CA GLN A 211 -16.01 9.06 8.45
C GLN A 211 -17.07 10.11 8.75
N TRP A 212 -17.74 10.65 7.72
CA TRP A 212 -18.82 11.59 7.91
C TRP A 212 -20.01 10.93 8.63
N ILE A 213 -20.38 9.70 8.28
CA ILE A 213 -21.42 8.93 8.96
C ILE A 213 -21.06 8.70 10.43
N GLU A 214 -19.85 8.22 10.71
CA GLU A 214 -19.36 7.96 12.07
C GLU A 214 -19.31 9.23 12.92
N ASN A 215 -18.81 10.34 12.37
CA ASN A 215 -18.70 11.61 13.09
C ASN A 215 -20.05 12.28 13.38
N ASN A 216 -21.08 11.97 12.58
CA ASN A 216 -22.42 12.53 12.77
C ASN A 216 -23.37 11.58 13.53
N ASP A 217 -22.87 10.45 14.03
CA ASP A 217 -23.65 9.44 14.79
C ASP A 217 -24.96 9.08 14.05
N LEU A 218 -24.84 8.90 12.73
CA LEU A 218 -25.96 8.56 11.87
C LEU A 218 -26.24 7.07 11.96
N ASP A 219 -27.36 6.73 12.58
CA ASP A 219 -27.93 5.40 12.53
C ASP A 219 -28.71 5.20 11.21
N THR A 220 -29.17 3.98 10.98
CA THR A 220 -29.90 3.60 9.76
C THR A 220 -31.14 4.46 9.52
N ASP A 221 -31.86 4.84 10.57
CA ASP A 221 -33.09 5.60 10.47
C ASP A 221 -32.81 7.05 10.04
N LYS A 222 -31.81 7.70 10.66
CA LYS A 222 -31.36 9.05 10.27
C LYS A 222 -30.79 9.09 8.85
N LEU A 223 -30.10 8.02 8.43
CA LEU A 223 -29.56 7.90 7.09
C LEU A 223 -30.69 7.77 6.05
N LEU A 224 -31.74 7.01 6.37
CA LEU A 224 -32.93 6.90 5.53
C LEU A 224 -33.68 8.24 5.42
N GLU A 225 -33.80 8.99 6.52
CA GLU A 225 -34.37 10.34 6.49
C GLU A 225 -33.56 11.31 5.60
N LEU A 226 -32.23 11.25 5.66
CA LEU A 226 -31.35 12.07 4.81
C LEU A 226 -31.44 11.71 3.33
N LEU A 227 -31.72 10.44 3.01
CA LEU A 227 -31.83 9.93 1.64
C LEU A 227 -33.25 10.02 1.07
N GLU A 228 -34.28 10.18 1.91
CA GLU A 228 -35.68 10.28 1.51
C GLU A 228 -35.92 11.33 0.39
N PRO A 229 -35.33 12.54 0.45
CA PRO A 229 -35.54 13.55 -0.60
C PRO A 229 -35.01 13.12 -1.97
N PHE A 230 -34.02 12.21 -1.99
CA PHE A 230 -33.38 11.69 -3.20
C PHE A 230 -33.98 10.36 -3.66
N HIS A 231 -34.97 9.81 -2.93
CA HIS A 231 -35.52 8.47 -3.19
C HIS A 231 -36.05 8.32 -4.62
N ASN A 232 -36.75 9.33 -5.12
CA ASN A 232 -37.30 9.31 -6.49
C ASN A 232 -36.18 9.37 -7.54
N ASP A 233 -35.17 10.21 -7.33
CA ASP A 233 -34.02 10.34 -8.23
C ASP A 233 -33.24 9.01 -8.30
N PHE A 234 -33.01 8.36 -7.16
CA PHE A 234 -32.40 7.03 -7.11
C PHE A 234 -33.23 5.97 -7.85
N CYS A 235 -34.55 5.98 -7.69
CA CYS A 235 -35.43 5.03 -8.37
C CYS A 235 -35.45 5.28 -9.89
N GLU A 236 -35.39 6.53 -10.33
CA GLU A 236 -35.34 6.89 -11.75
C GLU A 236 -34.00 6.45 -12.37
N GLU A 237 -32.87 6.73 -11.72
CA GLU A 237 -31.55 6.34 -12.18
C GLU A 237 -31.35 4.82 -12.18
N ALA A 238 -31.83 4.12 -11.14
CA ALA A 238 -31.85 2.66 -11.09
C ALA A 238 -32.77 2.05 -12.17
N SER A 239 -33.91 2.68 -12.46
CA SER A 239 -34.81 2.25 -13.55
C SER A 239 -34.13 2.38 -14.90
N ILE A 240 -33.42 3.49 -15.16
CA ILE A 240 -32.62 3.67 -16.39
C ILE A 240 -31.57 2.56 -16.50
N TYR A 241 -30.80 2.32 -15.44
CA TYR A 241 -29.77 1.29 -15.41
C TYR A 241 -30.34 -0.13 -15.66
N VAL A 242 -31.49 -0.45 -15.06
CA VAL A 242 -32.17 -1.74 -15.25
C VAL A 242 -32.73 -1.89 -16.67
N ASN A 243 -33.21 -0.81 -17.26
CA ASN A 243 -33.72 -0.82 -18.64
C ASN A 243 -32.61 -0.90 -19.70
N GLU A 244 -31.37 -0.57 -19.35
CA GLU A 244 -30.19 -0.70 -20.21
C GLU A 244 -29.49 -2.08 -20.09
N LEU A 245 -29.86 -2.91 -19.11
CA LEU A 245 -29.34 -4.27 -18.97
C LEU A 245 -29.90 -5.20 -20.06
N SER A 246 -29.03 -5.98 -20.69
CA SER A 246 -29.47 -7.01 -21.62
C SER A 246 -30.12 -8.17 -20.86
N LEU A 247 -30.99 -8.94 -21.53
CA LEU A 247 -31.66 -10.12 -20.94
C LEU A 247 -30.68 -11.17 -20.38
N GLU A 248 -29.43 -11.19 -20.84
CA GLU A 248 -28.36 -12.05 -20.32
C GLU A 248 -27.78 -11.55 -18.98
N ASP A 249 -27.81 -10.24 -18.74
CA ASP A 249 -27.30 -9.61 -17.51
C ASP A 249 -28.35 -9.61 -16.37
N ALA A 250 -29.64 -9.68 -16.71
CA ALA A 250 -30.76 -9.59 -15.76
C ALA A 250 -30.91 -10.81 -14.83
N VAL A 251 -30.27 -11.95 -15.13
CA VAL A 251 -30.44 -13.20 -14.35
C VAL A 251 -29.63 -13.21 -13.04
N GLY A 252 -28.73 -12.25 -12.81
CA GLY A 252 -27.81 -12.23 -11.66
C GLY A 252 -28.12 -11.23 -10.53
N VAL A 253 -29.07 -10.31 -10.70
CA VAL A 253 -29.24 -9.19 -9.76
C VAL A 253 -30.18 -9.56 -8.62
N TYR A 254 -29.63 -10.08 -7.52
CA TYR A 254 -30.32 -10.22 -6.24
C TYR A 254 -29.90 -9.08 -5.31
N ILE A 255 -30.76 -8.06 -5.16
CA ILE A 255 -30.51 -6.94 -4.24
C ILE A 255 -30.99 -7.37 -2.84
N PRO A 256 -30.12 -7.44 -1.80
CA PRO A 256 -30.50 -8.00 -0.50
C PRO A 256 -31.29 -7.06 0.41
N TYR A 257 -31.73 -5.89 -0.07
CA TYR A 257 -32.40 -4.89 0.75
C TYR A 257 -33.65 -4.38 0.04
N GLY A 258 -34.80 -4.91 0.46
CA GLY A 258 -36.12 -4.42 0.06
C GLY A 258 -36.63 -5.02 -1.25
N SER A 259 -37.72 -5.77 -1.16
CA SER A 259 -38.46 -6.23 -2.34
C SER A 259 -39.07 -5.04 -3.08
N VAL A 260 -38.45 -4.61 -4.18
CA VAL A 260 -39.13 -3.79 -5.19
C VAL A 260 -40.08 -4.73 -5.93
N LYS A 261 -41.39 -4.63 -5.63
CA LYS A 261 -42.42 -5.27 -6.45
C LYS A 261 -42.44 -4.57 -7.80
N LEU A 262 -41.84 -5.21 -8.81
CA LEU A 262 -42.09 -4.89 -10.21
C LEU A 262 -43.57 -5.19 -10.51
N GLY A 263 -44.40 -4.16 -10.42
CA GLY A 263 -45.75 -4.18 -10.96
C GLY A 263 -45.67 -4.13 -12.47
N PHE A 264 -45.68 -5.29 -13.13
CA PHE A 264 -46.06 -5.37 -14.53
C PHE A 264 -47.51 -4.92 -14.66
N LEU A 265 -47.73 -3.66 -15.02
CA LEU A 265 -49.00 -3.22 -15.60
C LEU A 265 -48.86 -3.35 -17.12
N GLY A 266 -49.27 -4.52 -17.62
CA GLY A 266 -49.70 -4.62 -19.01
C GLY A 266 -51.06 -3.95 -19.15
N VAL A 267 -51.15 -2.98 -20.06
CA VAL A 267 -51.94 -3.02 -21.31
C VAL A 267 -51.28 -2.07 -22.30
#